data_AF-A0A6V7KCI9-F1
#
_entry.id   AF-A0A6V7KCI9-F1
#
_cell.length_a   1.000
_cell.length_b   1.000
_cell.length_c   1.000
_cell.angle_alpha   90.00
_cell.angle_beta   90.00
_cell.angle_gamma   90.00
#
_symmetry.space_group_name_H-M   'P 1'
#
loop_
_entity.id
_entity.type
_entity.pdbx_description
1 polymer ?
#
loop_
_entity_poly.entity_id
_entity_poly.type
_entity_poly.pdbx_seq_one_letter_code
_entity_poly.pdbx_strand_id
1 'polypeptide(L)' 'PAECLFKESYFALMKTALKPGGIICSQAGTAWANLDHVVQTLNHCRTIYPVATYAVAAVPTYPTGQIGFVLGSLNT' A
#
# COMPACT_ATOMS: atom_id res chain seq x y z
N PRO A 1 16.34 -4.80 0.60
CA PRO A 1 15.67 -6.11 0.70
C PRO A 1 14.14 -5.92 0.82
N ALA A 2 13.33 -6.73 0.13
CA ALA A 2 11.86 -6.60 0.00
C ALA A 2 11.31 -5.63 -1.07
N GLU A 3 12.13 -5.05 -1.96
CA GLU A 3 11.68 -4.18 -3.06
C GLU A 3 10.59 -4.80 -3.94
N CYS A 4 10.63 -6.12 -4.14
CA CYS A 4 9.65 -6.84 -4.94
C CYS A 4 8.21 -6.73 -4.39
N LEU A 5 8.04 -6.49 -3.09
CA LEU A 5 6.73 -6.35 -2.47
C LEU A 5 6.05 -5.00 -2.77
N PHE A 6 6.79 -4.04 -3.34
CA PHE A 6 6.27 -2.71 -3.68
C PHE A 6 6.00 -2.55 -5.19
N LYS A 7 6.17 -3.63 -5.96
CA LYS A 7 5.94 -3.64 -7.42
C LYS A 7 4.50 -4.00 -7.73
N GLU A 8 4.00 -3.46 -8.84
CA GLU A 8 2.65 -3.73 -9.36
C GLU A 8 2.35 -5.23 -9.50
N SER A 9 3.33 -6.03 -9.94
CA SER A 9 3.18 -7.49 -10.07
C SER A 9 2.80 -8.17 -8.76
N TYR A 10 3.28 -7.68 -7.62
CA TYR A 10 2.91 -8.22 -6.31
C TYR A 10 1.46 -7.88 -5.94
N PHE A 11 1.02 -6.65 -6.23
CA PHE A 11 -0.38 -6.27 -6.03
C PHE A 11 -1.34 -7.10 -6.90
N ALA A 12 -0.96 -7.43 -8.13
CA ALA A 12 -1.73 -8.31 -9.01
C ALA A 12 -1.86 -9.76 -8.46
N LEU A 13 -0.79 -10.29 -7.87
CA LEU A 13 -0.83 -11.59 -7.19
C LEU A 13 -1.79 -11.54 -5.99
N MET A 14 -1.70 -10.50 -5.17
CA MET A 14 -2.62 -10.34 -4.03
C MET A 14 -4.09 -10.24 -4.48
N LYS A 15 -4.37 -9.50 -5.56
CA LYS A 15 -5.73 -9.39 -6.11
C LYS A 15 -6.30 -10.74 -6.50
N THR A 16 -5.49 -11.59 -7.11
CA THR A 16 -5.89 -12.95 -7.51
C THR A 16 -6.15 -13.86 -6.31
N ALA A 17 -5.44 -13.63 -5.20
CA ALA A 17 -5.60 -14.42 -3.97
C ALA A 17 -6.81 -13.99 -3.11
N LEU A 18 -7.37 -12.80 -3.33
CA LEU A 18 -8.51 -12.30 -2.55
C LEU A 18 -9.83 -12.96 -2.96
N LYS A 19 -10.68 -13.19 -1.96
CA LYS A 19 -12.09 -13.52 -2.17
C LYS A 19 -12.85 -12.31 -2.71
N PRO A 20 -14.04 -12.49 -3.33
CA PRO A 20 -14.91 -11.38 -3.70
C PRO A 20 -15.14 -10.42 -2.53
N GLY A 21 -15.00 -9.12 -2.77
CA GLY A 21 -15.07 -8.07 -1.75
C GLY A 21 -13.88 -7.97 -0.80
N GLY A 22 -12.78 -8.68 -1.09
CA GLY A 22 -11.56 -8.64 -0.29
C GLY A 22 -10.84 -7.28 -0.32
N ILE A 23 -10.04 -7.05 0.71
CA ILE A 23 -9.22 -5.85 0.89
C ILE A 23 -7.78 -6.28 1.20
N ILE A 24 -6.80 -5.59 0.62
CA ILE A 24 -5.40 -5.64 1.05
C ILE A 24 -5.04 -4.42 1.88
N CYS A 25 -4.08 -4.61 2.78
CA CYS A 25 -3.39 -3.56 3.51
C CYS A 25 -1.90 -3.90 3.53
N SER A 26 -1.07 -3.05 2.92
CA SER A 26 0.37 -3.24 2.83
C SER A 26 1.10 -2.05 3.44
N GLN A 27 2.15 -2.31 4.19
CA GLN A 27 3.04 -1.26 4.69
C GLN A 27 3.65 -0.49 3.50
N ALA A 28 3.75 0.84 3.62
CA ALA A 28 4.14 1.70 2.50
C ALA A 28 5.07 2.85 2.92
N GLY A 29 5.84 2.68 4.01
CA GLY A 29 6.74 3.71 4.52
C GLY A 29 6.00 4.95 5.02
N THR A 30 6.67 6.09 5.05
CA THR A 30 6.14 7.38 5.55
C THR A 30 6.41 8.49 4.54
N ALA A 31 5.39 9.32 4.29
CA ALA A 31 5.46 10.46 3.39
C ALA A 31 6.52 11.49 3.82
N TRP A 32 6.83 11.55 5.12
CA TRP A 32 7.83 12.45 5.69
C TRP A 32 9.28 12.06 5.37
N ALA A 33 9.53 10.80 5.01
CA ALA A 33 10.87 10.33 4.67
C ALA A 33 11.08 10.18 3.16
N ASN A 34 10.06 9.71 2.43
CA ASN A 34 10.14 9.52 0.99
C ASN A 34 8.73 9.56 0.37
N LEU A 35 8.27 10.75 0.01
CA LEU A 35 6.95 10.95 -0.59
C LEU A 35 6.82 10.28 -1.96
N ASP A 36 7.86 10.31 -2.79
CA ASP A 36 7.82 9.72 -4.14
C ASP A 36 7.57 8.21 -4.07
N HIS A 37 8.23 7.52 -3.15
CA HIS A 37 8.02 6.09 -2.91
C HIS A 37 6.58 5.78 -2.46
N VAL A 38 6.01 6.61 -1.58
CA VAL A 38 4.62 6.47 -1.11
C VAL A 38 3.65 6.65 -2.27
N VAL A 39 3.83 7.71 -3.06
CA VAL A 39 2.98 8.02 -4.22
C VAL A 39 3.08 6.91 -5.27
N GLN A 40 4.28 6.43 -5.57
CA GLN A 40 4.48 5.34 -6.52
C GLN A 40 3.79 4.05 -6.04
N THR A 41 3.94 3.68 -4.77
CA THR A 41 3.31 2.49 -4.20
C THR A 41 1.79 2.59 -4.21
N LEU A 42 1.23 3.75 -3.86
CA LEU A 42 -0.21 4.00 -3.95
C LEU A 42 -0.71 3.91 -5.40
N ASN A 43 0.06 4.44 -6.36
CA ASN A 43 -0.30 4.35 -7.78
C ASN A 43 -0.28 2.91 -8.30
N HIS A 44 0.72 2.10 -7.93
CA HIS A 44 0.71 0.67 -8.25
C HIS A 44 -0.52 -0.05 -7.67
N CYS A 45 -0.99 0.35 -6.48
CA CYS A 45 -2.22 -0.21 -5.94
C CYS A 45 -3.46 0.26 -6.73
N ARG A 46 -3.52 1.54 -7.12
CA ARG A 46 -4.62 2.11 -7.92
C ARG A 46 -4.74 1.51 -9.33
N THR A 47 -3.66 1.04 -9.94
CA THR A 47 -3.76 0.34 -11.24
C THR A 47 -4.43 -1.03 -11.10
N ILE A 48 -4.37 -1.64 -9.91
CA ILE A 48 -4.85 -3.00 -9.66
C ILE A 48 -6.25 -3.02 -9.01
N TYR A 49 -6.53 -2.12 -8.07
CA TYR A 49 -7.75 -2.09 -7.27
C TYR A 49 -8.67 -0.92 -7.64
N PRO A 50 -10.01 -1.12 -7.75
CA PRO A 50 -10.95 -0.04 -8.08
C PRO A 50 -10.95 1.09 -7.03
N VAL A 51 -10.76 0.75 -5.76
CA VAL A 51 -10.63 1.72 -4.67
C VAL A 51 -9.31 1.49 -3.98
N ALA A 52 -8.47 2.52 -3.91
CA ALA A 52 -7.22 2.48 -3.16
C ALA A 52 -6.93 3.80 -2.45
N THR A 53 -6.42 3.69 -1.22
CA THR A 53 -6.13 4.83 -0.35
C THR A 53 -4.84 4.64 0.44
N TYR A 54 -4.33 5.72 1.00
CA TYR A 54 -3.20 5.71 1.92
C TYR A 54 -3.66 6.15 3.31
N ALA A 55 -3.35 5.36 4.32
CA ALA A 55 -3.63 5.66 5.72
C ALA A 55 -2.33 5.73 6.52
N VAL A 56 -2.36 6.40 7.67
CA VAL A 56 -1.21 6.51 8.57
C VAL A 56 -1.60 6.15 10.00
N ALA A 57 -0.64 5.64 10.75
CA ALA A 57 -0.73 5.46 12.19
C ALA A 57 0.48 6.11 12.88
N ALA A 58 0.23 6.72 14.04
CA ALA A 58 1.30 7.26 14.89
C ALA A 58 1.96 6.11 15.67
N VAL A 59 3.26 5.93 15.45
CA VAL A 59 4.07 4.90 16.13
C VAL A 59 5.42 5.52 16.47
N PRO A 60 5.68 5.89 17.75
CA PRO A 60 6.86 6.67 18.12
C PRO A 60 8.20 6.02 17.79
N THR A 61 8.26 4.69 17.71
CA THR A 61 9.47 3.94 17.40
C THR A 61 9.76 3.80 15.91
N TYR A 62 8.85 4.23 15.03
CA TYR A 62 9.09 4.28 13.59
C TYR A 62 9.77 5.61 13.20
N PRO A 63 10.59 5.62 12.14
CA PRO A 63 11.12 6.87 11.59
C PRO A 63 9.99 7.88 11.35
N THR A 64 10.21 9.15 11.70
CA THR A 64 9.20 10.23 11.62
C THR A 64 8.01 10.08 12.57
N GLY A 65 8.02 9.10 13.48
CA GLY A 65 6.96 8.86 14.47
C GLY A 65 5.67 8.30 13.87
N GLN A 66 5.69 7.87 12.61
CA GLN A 66 4.52 7.42 11.85
C GLN A 66 4.88 6.26 10.93
N ILE A 67 3.87 5.45 10.61
CA ILE A 67 3.93 4.44 9.55
C ILE A 67 2.70 4.59 8.64
N GLY A 68 2.91 4.43 7.35
CA GLY A 68 1.88 4.45 6.34
C GLY A 68 1.50 3.08 5.80
N PHE A 69 0.28 3.00 5.31
CA PHE A 69 -0.32 1.81 4.72
C PHE A 69 -1.01 2.17 3.42
N VAL A 70 -0.80 1.35 2.39
CA VAL A 70 -1.62 1.38 1.18
C VAL A 70 -2.70 0.32 1.32
N LEU A 71 -3.94 0.72 1.10
CA LEU A 71 -5.11 -0.16 1.12
C LEU A 71 -5.70 -0.23 -0.29
N GLY A 72 -6.11 -1.42 -0.70
CA GLY A 72 -6.79 -1.67 -1.97
C GLY A 72 -8.00 -2.57 -1.76
N SER A 73 -9.16 -2.18 -2.29
CA SER A 73 -10.43 -2.90 -2.15
C SER A 73 -10.89 -3.40 -3.52
N LEU A 74 -11.46 -4.61 -3.57
CA LEU A 74 -12.14 -5.12 -4.77
C LEU A 74 -13.57 -4.59 -4.94
N ASN A 75 -14.15 -4.00 -3.89
CA ASN A 75 -15.44 -3.30 -3.95
C ASN A 75 -15.24 -1.83 -4.33
N THR A 76 -16.20 -1.32 -5.10
CA THR A 76 -16.33 0.09 -5.52
C THR A 76 -17.04 0.94 -4.48
#